data_AF-A0A6L4ACE2-F1
#
_entry.id   AF-A0A6L4ACE2-F1
#
_cell.length_a   1.000
_cell.length_b   1.000
_cell.length_c   1.000
_cell.angle_alpha   90.00
_cell.angle_beta   90.00
_cell.angle_gamma   90.00
#
_symmetry.space_group_name_H-M   'P 1'
#
loop_
_entity.id
_entity.type
_entity.pdbx_description
1 polymer ?
#
loop_
_entity_poly.entity_id
_entity_poly.type
_entity_poly.pdbx_seq_one_letter_code
_entity_poly.pdbx_strand_id
1 'polypeptide(L)'
;MSEIILVADKRGNPVGGVLVNRKDIQAHARSILGDRLAIGRHGTQFNGDRDYYEILGYPREVTTEDYLTKFDRDALGGRIVEFPSEETWRDTPTIKDGRDKEATDNTKFCDAWSDLAERLRVYHYCQRVDTLAGIGRFGVLLIGVAGSGDLTAEVKAVRGPDAIIYLRPYSEKSVTVKEFETDPGNPRYGLPRLYTIAMTDLVGTGATLNARNQDVHWSRVIHVAEGLLENEVYGRPRLQRVMNLLDDVLKVVGGSAEA
;
A
#
# COMPACT_ATOMS: atom_id res chain seq x y z
N MET A 1 -14.04 -8.49 35.84
CA MET A 1 -13.60 -7.51 36.86
C MET A 1 -12.09 -7.57 36.89
N SER A 2 -11.43 -6.56 36.34
CA SER A 2 -9.97 -6.44 36.30
C SER A 2 -9.62 -5.02 36.74
N GLU A 3 -9.00 -4.91 37.91
CA GLU A 3 -8.54 -3.65 38.51
C GLU A 3 -7.25 -3.17 37.82
N ILE A 4 -7.18 -1.86 37.54
CA ILE A 4 -5.95 -1.17 37.14
C ILE A 4 -5.43 -0.45 38.39
N ILE A 5 -4.22 -0.82 38.84
CA ILE A 5 -3.54 -0.16 39.96
C ILE A 5 -2.75 1.04 39.40
N LEU A 6 -3.16 2.27 39.76
CA LEU A 6 -2.41 3.49 39.49
C LEU A 6 -1.55 3.88 40.70
N VAL A 7 -0.27 4.14 40.48
CA VAL A 7 0.66 4.61 41.52
C VAL A 7 0.64 6.15 41.53
N ALA A 8 0.25 6.74 42.66
CA ALA A 8 0.26 8.19 42.91
C ALA A 8 1.36 8.56 43.92
N ASP A 9 1.87 9.80 43.88
CA ASP A 9 2.79 10.28 44.90
C ASP A 9 2.08 10.51 46.26
N LYS A 10 2.86 10.81 47.30
CA LYS A 10 2.38 11.01 48.68
C LYS A 10 1.43 12.22 48.84
N ARG A 11 1.14 12.97 47.77
CA ARG A 11 0.18 14.09 47.73
C ARG A 11 -1.01 13.81 46.82
N GLY A 12 -1.14 12.61 46.27
CA GLY A 12 -2.27 12.19 45.45
C GLY A 12 -2.21 12.69 44.01
N ASN A 13 -1.07 13.19 43.54
CA ASN A 13 -0.91 13.59 42.15
C ASN A 13 -0.46 12.40 41.28
N PRO A 14 -1.03 12.22 40.07
CA PRO A 14 -0.60 11.19 39.14
C PRO A 14 0.82 11.52 38.63
N VAL A 15 1.77 10.64 38.87
CA VAL A 15 3.16 10.81 38.42
C VAL A 15 3.30 10.12 37.05
N GLY A 16 3.21 10.91 35.98
CA GLY A 16 3.52 10.46 34.62
C GLY A 16 2.31 10.18 33.75
N GLY A 17 1.59 11.24 33.38
CA GLY A 17 0.73 11.23 32.19
C GLY A 17 1.56 11.69 30.99
N VAL A 18 1.77 10.81 30.01
CA VAL A 18 2.23 11.24 28.68
C VAL A 18 1.10 12.06 28.08
N LEU A 19 1.32 13.37 27.96
CA LEU A 19 0.48 14.22 27.12
C LEU A 19 0.62 13.73 25.67
N VAL A 20 -0.34 12.94 25.21
CA VAL A 20 -0.46 12.55 23.80
C VAL A 20 -0.85 13.80 23.01
N ASN A 21 0.20 14.54 22.63
CA ASN A 21 0.10 15.71 21.79
C ASN A 21 0.14 15.25 20.32
N ARG A 22 -0.27 16.09 19.37
CA ARG A 22 -0.35 15.89 17.89
C ARG A 22 0.92 15.36 17.15
N LYS A 23 1.92 14.84 17.87
CA LYS A 23 3.24 14.44 17.39
C LYS A 23 3.31 13.03 16.81
N ASP A 24 2.29 12.18 16.97
CA ASP A 24 2.36 10.79 16.48
C ASP A 24 2.15 10.69 14.95
N ILE A 25 1.38 11.61 14.35
CA ILE A 25 1.30 11.76 12.88
C ILE A 25 2.64 12.25 12.31
N GLN A 26 3.41 13.03 13.08
CA GLN A 26 4.77 13.41 12.69
C GLN A 26 5.76 12.25 12.77
N ALA A 27 5.49 11.19 13.56
CA ALA A 27 6.38 10.05 13.67
C ALA A 27 6.41 9.21 12.38
N HIS A 28 5.26 8.95 11.75
CA HIS A 28 5.22 8.24 10.47
C HIS A 28 5.87 9.04 9.33
N ALA A 29 5.61 10.36 9.27
CA ALA A 29 6.27 11.23 8.30
C ALA A 29 7.79 11.32 8.53
N ARG A 30 8.25 11.39 9.79
CA ARG A 30 9.67 11.41 10.15
C ARG A 30 10.39 10.09 9.91
N SER A 31 9.72 8.95 10.08
CA SER A 31 10.27 7.63 9.74
C SER A 31 10.50 7.52 8.23
N ILE A 32 9.53 7.92 7.41
CA ILE A 32 9.66 7.92 5.94
C ILE A 32 10.77 8.86 5.45
N LEU A 33 10.85 10.08 6.01
CA LEU A 33 11.91 11.04 5.70
C LEU A 33 13.28 10.56 6.23
N GLY A 34 13.32 9.94 7.41
CA GLY A 34 14.53 9.38 8.02
C GLY A 34 15.11 8.22 7.23
N ASP A 35 14.26 7.30 6.77
CA ASP A 35 14.65 6.18 5.90
C ASP A 35 15.23 6.69 4.57
N ARG A 36 14.61 7.72 3.97
CA ARG A 36 15.12 8.37 2.75
C ARG A 36 16.50 9.01 2.96
N LEU A 37 16.68 9.73 4.06
CA LEU A 37 17.95 10.38 4.40
C LEU A 37 19.06 9.37 4.77
N ALA A 38 18.71 8.24 5.39
CA ALA A 38 19.66 7.20 5.76
C ALA A 38 20.21 6.44 4.53
N ILE A 39 19.39 6.21 3.51
CA ILE A 39 19.82 5.58 2.25
C ILE A 39 20.83 6.46 1.52
N GLY A 40 20.63 7.78 1.47
CA GLY A 40 21.56 8.72 0.84
C GLY A 40 22.93 8.83 1.50
N ARG A 41 23.13 8.27 2.71
CA ARG A 41 24.43 8.17 3.40
C ARG A 41 25.20 6.89 3.06
N HIS A 42 24.56 5.87 2.48
CA HIS A 42 25.27 4.71 1.97
C HIS A 42 25.95 5.10 0.66
N GLY A 43 27.29 5.10 0.62
CA GLY A 43 28.05 5.46 -0.59
C GLY A 43 29.16 6.48 -0.38
N THR A 44 29.34 7.01 0.83
CA THR A 44 30.50 7.83 1.19
C THR A 44 31.61 6.95 1.77
N GLN A 45 32.76 6.85 1.10
CA GLN A 45 33.98 6.22 1.64
C GLN A 45 35.02 7.28 1.99
N PHE A 46 36.04 6.91 2.77
CA PHE A 46 37.12 7.81 3.21
C PHE A 46 36.62 9.08 3.91
N ASN A 47 35.73 8.93 4.89
CA ASN A 47 35.25 10.06 5.70
C ASN A 47 34.56 11.19 4.91
N GLY A 48 34.05 10.89 3.70
CA GLY A 48 33.37 11.85 2.82
C GLY A 48 34.17 12.27 1.58
N ASP A 49 35.44 11.87 1.46
CA ASP A 49 36.30 12.28 0.34
C ASP A 49 35.90 11.65 -1.01
N ARG A 50 35.12 10.58 -0.99
CA ARG A 50 34.55 9.97 -2.21
C ARG A 50 33.07 9.67 -2.02
N ASP A 51 32.26 10.37 -2.80
CA ASP A 51 30.83 10.13 -2.90
C ASP A 51 30.52 9.35 -4.18
N TYR A 52 30.28 8.05 -4.04
CA TYR A 52 29.96 7.19 -5.18
C TYR A 52 28.63 7.54 -5.84
N TYR A 53 27.67 8.11 -5.11
CA TYR A 53 26.38 8.49 -5.69
C TYR A 53 26.53 9.68 -6.63
N GLU A 54 27.37 10.65 -6.24
CA GLU A 54 27.70 11.76 -7.13
C GLU A 54 28.54 11.31 -8.33
N ILE A 55 29.62 10.55 -8.09
CA ILE A 55 30.53 10.07 -9.14
C ILE A 55 29.80 9.23 -10.18
N LEU A 56 28.92 8.33 -9.73
CA LEU A 56 28.18 7.42 -10.61
C LEU A 56 26.85 8.04 -11.06
N GLY A 57 26.45 9.20 -10.55
CA GLY A 57 25.22 9.87 -10.93
C GLY A 57 23.93 9.15 -10.48
N TYR A 58 23.94 8.52 -9.30
CA TYR A 58 22.74 7.91 -8.73
C TYR A 58 21.84 8.95 -8.05
N PRO A 59 20.51 8.81 -8.14
CA PRO A 59 19.58 9.64 -7.39
C PRO A 59 19.74 9.39 -5.87
N ARG A 60 19.87 10.46 -5.09
CA ARG A 60 19.93 10.36 -3.61
C ARG A 60 18.56 10.14 -2.98
N GLU A 61 17.54 10.71 -3.59
CA GLU A 61 16.15 10.52 -3.20
C GLU A 61 15.41 9.87 -4.35
N VAL A 62 14.75 8.75 -4.06
CA VAL A 62 13.93 8.03 -5.03
C VAL A 62 12.48 8.13 -4.60
N THR A 63 11.63 8.55 -5.53
CA THR A 63 10.20 8.77 -5.34
C THR A 63 9.39 7.62 -5.95
N THR A 64 8.10 7.54 -5.61
CA THR A 64 7.18 6.57 -6.21
C THR A 64 7.08 6.75 -7.74
N GLU A 65 7.22 7.97 -8.25
CA GLU A 65 7.19 8.25 -9.69
C GLU A 65 8.43 7.67 -10.40
N ASP A 66 9.58 7.67 -9.73
CA ASP A 66 10.81 7.08 -10.28
C ASP A 66 10.67 5.55 -10.39
N TYR A 67 10.06 4.90 -9.40
CA TYR A 67 9.75 3.47 -9.48
C TYR A 67 8.75 3.14 -10.58
N LEU A 68 7.69 3.95 -10.73
CA LEU A 68 6.74 3.78 -11.82
C LEU A 68 7.40 3.96 -13.19
N THR A 69 8.24 4.98 -13.33
CA THR A 69 8.99 5.24 -14.57
C THR A 69 9.90 4.06 -14.92
N LYS A 70 10.59 3.49 -13.92
CA LYS A 70 11.42 2.29 -14.13
C LYS A 70 10.59 1.07 -14.45
N PHE A 71 9.47 0.85 -13.76
CA PHE A 71 8.54 -0.22 -14.05
C PHE A 71 8.04 -0.18 -15.51
N ASP A 72 7.65 1.00 -15.99
CA ASP A 72 7.08 1.16 -17.33
C ASP A 72 8.11 1.09 -18.46
N ARG A 73 9.38 1.45 -18.19
CA ARG A 73 10.41 1.65 -19.23
C ARG A 73 11.54 0.63 -19.23
N ASP A 74 11.86 0.05 -18.07
CA ASP A 74 12.96 -0.89 -17.90
C ASP A 74 12.40 -2.31 -17.88
N ALA A 75 12.82 -3.16 -18.82
CA ALA A 75 12.35 -4.54 -18.91
C ALA A 75 12.69 -5.37 -17.67
N LEU A 76 13.86 -5.16 -17.05
CA LEU A 76 14.23 -5.83 -15.80
C LEU A 76 13.43 -5.25 -14.64
N GLY A 77 13.26 -3.93 -14.61
CA GLY A 77 12.44 -3.24 -13.62
C GLY A 77 11.00 -3.76 -13.60
N GLY A 78 10.34 -3.78 -14.76
CA GLY A 78 9.00 -4.34 -14.93
C GLY A 78 8.96 -5.80 -14.46
N ARG A 79 9.89 -6.64 -14.92
CA ARG A 79 9.90 -8.07 -14.59
C ARG A 79 10.08 -8.36 -13.10
N ILE A 80 10.95 -7.61 -12.41
CA ILE A 80 11.18 -7.75 -10.97
C ILE A 80 9.90 -7.51 -10.17
N VAL A 81 9.05 -6.60 -10.64
CA VAL A 81 7.79 -6.27 -9.99
C VAL A 81 6.67 -7.22 -10.39
N GLU A 82 6.52 -7.55 -11.68
CA GLU A 82 5.42 -8.38 -12.18
C GLU A 82 5.57 -9.84 -11.76
N PHE A 83 6.78 -10.39 -11.79
CA PHE A 83 6.99 -11.83 -11.60
C PHE A 83 6.42 -12.38 -10.29
N PRO A 84 6.71 -11.80 -9.11
CA PRO A 84 6.19 -12.36 -7.87
C PRO A 84 4.66 -12.32 -7.79
N SER A 85 4.04 -11.26 -8.33
CA SER A 85 2.57 -11.14 -8.38
C SER A 85 1.98 -12.16 -9.36
N GLU A 86 2.54 -12.31 -10.56
CA GLU A 86 2.12 -13.32 -11.53
C GLU A 86 2.22 -14.74 -10.97
N GLU A 87 3.31 -15.07 -10.27
CA GLU A 87 3.50 -16.39 -9.65
C GLU A 87 2.51 -16.62 -8.50
N THR A 88 2.27 -15.61 -7.67
CA THR A 88 1.36 -15.71 -6.51
C THR A 88 -0.08 -15.97 -6.94
N TRP A 89 -0.51 -15.32 -8.03
CA TRP A 89 -1.89 -15.40 -8.52
C TRP A 89 -2.04 -16.28 -9.76
N ARG A 90 -1.01 -17.06 -10.12
CA ARG A 90 -1.06 -18.04 -11.22
C ARG A 90 -2.16 -19.07 -10.98
N ASP A 91 -2.15 -19.66 -9.80
CA ASP A 91 -3.11 -20.68 -9.41
C ASP A 91 -4.16 -20.06 -8.48
N THR A 92 -5.43 -20.35 -8.79
CA THR A 92 -6.53 -19.86 -7.96
C THR A 92 -6.53 -20.58 -6.61
N PRO A 93 -6.58 -19.86 -5.48
CA PRO A 93 -6.58 -20.48 -4.17
C PRO A 93 -7.86 -21.30 -3.94
N THR A 94 -7.72 -22.48 -3.34
CA THR A 94 -8.85 -23.28 -2.89
C THR A 94 -9.40 -22.74 -1.58
N ILE A 95 -10.68 -22.35 -1.58
CA ILE A 95 -11.35 -21.87 -0.37
C ILE A 95 -12.02 -23.04 0.35
N LYS A 96 -11.79 -23.11 1.66
CA LYS A 96 -12.43 -24.08 2.55
C LYS A 96 -13.11 -23.35 3.68
N ASP A 97 -14.34 -23.77 3.99
CA ASP A 97 -15.18 -23.24 5.05
C ASP A 97 -15.19 -24.21 6.23
N GLY A 98 -15.01 -23.69 7.45
CA GLY A 98 -14.80 -24.46 8.67
C GLY A 98 -13.43 -24.23 9.32
N ARG A 99 -13.13 -24.96 10.40
CA ARG A 99 -11.84 -24.88 11.11
C ARG A 99 -11.01 -26.12 10.85
N ASP A 100 -9.71 -25.91 10.61
CA ASP A 100 -8.69 -26.96 10.53
C ASP A 100 -9.11 -28.18 9.69
N LYS A 101 -9.26 -29.34 10.33
CA LYS A 101 -9.53 -30.63 9.68
C LYS A 101 -10.98 -30.81 9.23
N GLU A 102 -11.90 -29.99 9.73
CA GLU A 102 -13.31 -30.01 9.32
C GLU A 102 -13.57 -29.06 8.15
N ALA A 103 -12.56 -28.30 7.73
CA ALA A 103 -12.68 -27.34 6.64
C ALA A 103 -12.96 -28.06 5.32
N THR A 104 -14.07 -27.69 4.68
CA THR A 104 -14.56 -28.32 3.47
C THR A 104 -14.86 -27.28 2.39
N ASP A 105 -14.77 -27.68 1.13
CA ASP A 105 -15.01 -26.82 -0.04
C ASP A 105 -16.45 -26.93 -0.57
N ASN A 106 -17.26 -27.85 -0.04
CA ASN A 106 -18.63 -28.11 -0.47
C ASN A 106 -19.70 -27.43 0.39
N THR A 107 -19.51 -26.14 0.72
CA THR A 107 -20.50 -25.36 1.46
C THR A 107 -21.14 -24.29 0.60
N LYS A 108 -22.35 -23.85 0.99
CA LYS A 108 -23.04 -22.72 0.35
C LYS A 108 -22.19 -21.44 0.34
N PHE A 109 -21.29 -21.28 1.31
CA PHE A 109 -20.36 -20.17 1.34
C PHE A 109 -19.30 -20.30 0.25
N CYS A 110 -18.67 -21.47 0.12
CA CYS A 110 -17.68 -21.73 -0.92
C CYS A 110 -18.27 -21.60 -2.34
N ASP A 111 -19.50 -22.07 -2.54
CA ASP A 111 -20.23 -21.90 -3.80
C ASP A 111 -20.46 -20.41 -4.10
N ALA A 112 -21.04 -19.67 -3.13
CA ALA A 112 -21.30 -18.24 -3.28
C ALA A 112 -20.03 -17.40 -3.46
N TRP A 113 -18.91 -17.80 -2.83
CA TRP A 113 -17.61 -17.18 -3.03
C TRP A 113 -17.09 -17.44 -4.43
N SER A 114 -17.19 -18.68 -4.92
CA SER A 114 -16.74 -19.05 -6.26
C SER A 114 -17.50 -18.25 -7.33
N ASP A 115 -18.81 -18.15 -7.21
CA ASP A 115 -19.66 -17.33 -8.09
C ASP A 115 -19.25 -15.85 -8.06
N LEU A 116 -19.00 -15.30 -6.86
CA LEU A 116 -18.54 -13.92 -6.69
C LEU A 116 -17.15 -13.70 -7.30
N ALA A 117 -16.23 -14.63 -7.06
CA ALA A 117 -14.85 -14.58 -7.52
C ALA A 117 -14.76 -14.62 -9.05
N GLU A 118 -15.58 -15.46 -9.68
CA GLU A 118 -15.70 -15.53 -11.13
C GLU A 118 -16.36 -14.27 -11.70
N ARG A 119 -17.52 -13.86 -11.16
CA ARG A 119 -18.28 -12.70 -11.62
C ARG A 119 -17.47 -11.41 -11.57
N LEU A 120 -16.75 -11.18 -10.47
CA LEU A 120 -15.96 -9.97 -10.26
C LEU A 120 -14.49 -10.12 -10.68
N ARG A 121 -14.08 -11.30 -11.13
CA ARG A 121 -12.68 -11.63 -11.44
C ARG A 121 -11.74 -11.25 -10.29
N VAL A 122 -12.08 -11.68 -9.07
CA VAL A 122 -11.40 -11.26 -7.83
C VAL A 122 -9.88 -11.46 -7.96
N TYR A 123 -9.44 -12.64 -8.38
CA TYR A 123 -8.02 -12.97 -8.46
C TYR A 123 -7.26 -12.13 -9.51
N HIS A 124 -7.91 -11.76 -10.61
CA HIS A 124 -7.34 -10.81 -11.58
C HIS A 124 -7.05 -9.45 -10.93
N TYR A 125 -7.99 -8.95 -10.12
CA TYR A 125 -7.79 -7.67 -9.43
C TYR A 125 -6.84 -7.77 -8.23
N CYS A 126 -6.78 -8.93 -7.56
CA CYS A 126 -5.80 -9.22 -6.53
C CYS A 126 -4.37 -9.17 -7.09
N GLN A 127 -4.12 -9.84 -8.22
CA GLN A 127 -2.83 -9.75 -8.90
C GLN A 127 -2.47 -8.32 -9.25
N ARG A 128 -3.42 -7.55 -9.79
CA ARG A 128 -3.17 -6.15 -10.15
C ARG A 128 -2.83 -5.28 -8.96
N VAL A 129 -3.58 -5.38 -7.86
CA VAL A 129 -3.28 -4.56 -6.66
C VAL A 129 -1.95 -4.96 -6.01
N ASP A 130 -1.61 -6.25 -6.03
CA ASP A 130 -0.30 -6.77 -5.60
C ASP A 130 0.82 -6.16 -6.46
N THR A 131 0.72 -6.21 -7.79
CA THR A 131 1.70 -5.57 -8.68
C THR A 131 1.84 -4.08 -8.38
N LEU A 132 0.72 -3.36 -8.23
CA LEU A 132 0.75 -1.92 -7.89
C LEU A 132 1.39 -1.66 -6.52
N ALA A 133 1.14 -2.51 -5.52
CA ALA A 133 1.77 -2.44 -4.21
C ALA A 133 3.28 -2.75 -4.26
N GLY A 134 3.74 -3.54 -5.25
CA GLY A 134 5.14 -3.80 -5.50
C GLY A 134 5.89 -2.63 -6.19
N ILE A 135 5.19 -1.82 -7.00
CA ILE A 135 5.76 -0.60 -7.63
C ILE A 135 5.96 0.50 -6.58
N GLY A 136 4.93 0.76 -5.77
CA GLY A 136 4.93 1.80 -4.74
C GLY A 136 5.15 1.25 -3.34
N ARG A 137 4.77 2.05 -2.33
CA ARG A 137 4.75 1.61 -0.92
C ARG A 137 3.48 0.85 -0.57
N PHE A 138 2.41 1.06 -1.34
CA PHE A 138 1.14 0.37 -1.17
C PHE A 138 0.31 0.46 -2.47
N GLY A 139 -0.66 -0.45 -2.58
CA GLY A 139 -1.76 -0.39 -3.54
C GLY A 139 -3.09 -0.50 -2.79
N VAL A 140 -4.17 -0.05 -3.41
CA VAL A 140 -5.51 -0.16 -2.82
C VAL A 140 -6.48 -0.79 -3.80
N LEU A 141 -7.35 -1.67 -3.29
CA LEU A 141 -8.46 -2.23 -4.04
C LEU A 141 -9.76 -1.64 -3.52
N LEU A 142 -10.37 -0.77 -4.33
CA LEU A 142 -11.67 -0.17 -4.05
C LEU A 142 -12.78 -1.19 -4.32
N ILE A 143 -13.69 -1.33 -3.37
CA ILE A 143 -14.87 -2.18 -3.42
C ILE A 143 -16.11 -1.29 -3.60
N GLY A 144 -16.76 -1.42 -4.75
CA GLY A 144 -18.06 -0.81 -5.01
C GLY A 144 -19.16 -1.63 -4.34
N VAL A 145 -19.95 -1.01 -3.46
CA VAL A 145 -21.08 -1.65 -2.78
C VAL A 145 -22.37 -0.91 -3.08
N ALA A 146 -23.37 -1.58 -3.66
CA ALA A 146 -24.67 -1.01 -3.97
C ALA A 146 -25.43 -0.60 -2.69
N GLY A 147 -26.16 0.52 -2.76
CA GLY A 147 -27.08 0.96 -1.70
C GLY A 147 -26.41 1.38 -0.39
N SER A 148 -25.09 1.56 -0.36
CA SER A 148 -24.31 1.82 0.86
C SER A 148 -24.05 3.31 1.15
N GLY A 149 -24.76 4.22 0.47
CA GLY A 149 -24.58 5.68 0.63
C GLY A 149 -23.35 6.23 -0.08
N ASP A 150 -22.89 7.40 0.36
CA ASP A 150 -21.66 8.04 -0.14
C ASP A 150 -20.42 7.18 0.16
N LEU A 151 -19.37 7.31 -0.67
CA LEU A 151 -18.13 6.55 -0.52
C LEU A 151 -17.38 6.92 0.78
N THR A 152 -17.64 8.09 1.34
CA THR A 152 -17.11 8.53 2.64
C THR A 152 -17.74 7.82 3.84
N ALA A 153 -18.91 7.19 3.65
CA ALA A 153 -19.63 6.51 4.71
C ALA A 153 -19.13 5.07 4.90
N GLU A 154 -19.10 4.65 6.17
CA GLU A 154 -18.78 3.28 6.56
C GLU A 154 -19.81 2.26 6.02
N VAL A 155 -19.31 1.17 5.47
CA VAL A 155 -20.13 0.02 5.07
C VAL A 155 -20.32 -0.89 6.28
N LYS A 156 -21.44 -0.73 6.97
CA LYS A 156 -21.77 -1.54 8.16
C LYS A 156 -22.18 -2.98 7.83
N ALA A 157 -22.85 -3.17 6.70
CA ALA A 157 -23.31 -4.48 6.25
C ALA A 157 -23.46 -4.50 4.72
N VAL A 158 -23.16 -5.66 4.13
CA VAL A 158 -23.34 -5.94 2.71
C VAL A 158 -24.50 -6.92 2.56
N ARG A 159 -25.49 -6.58 1.71
CA ARG A 159 -26.70 -7.40 1.50
C ARG A 159 -26.44 -8.52 0.49
N GLY A 160 -25.52 -9.41 0.82
CA GLY A 160 -25.14 -10.55 -0.01
C GLY A 160 -24.14 -10.22 -1.14
N PRO A 161 -23.65 -11.23 -1.87
CA PRO A 161 -22.58 -11.08 -2.86
C PRO A 161 -22.92 -10.12 -4.00
N ASP A 162 -24.19 -10.07 -4.43
CA ASP A 162 -24.65 -9.22 -5.54
C ASP A 162 -24.65 -7.73 -5.22
N ALA A 163 -24.61 -7.38 -3.93
CA ALA A 163 -24.41 -5.99 -3.53
C ALA A 163 -22.99 -5.50 -3.85
N ILE A 164 -22.01 -6.39 -4.08
CA ILE A 164 -20.68 -6.02 -4.53
C ILE A 164 -20.70 -5.90 -6.06
N ILE A 165 -20.56 -4.67 -6.53
CA ILE A 165 -20.78 -4.29 -7.93
C ILE A 165 -19.50 -4.20 -8.76
N TYR A 166 -18.38 -3.81 -8.15
CA TYR A 166 -17.10 -3.72 -8.84
C TYR A 166 -15.91 -3.76 -7.89
N LEU A 167 -14.76 -4.11 -8.46
CA LEU A 167 -13.44 -3.99 -7.85
C LEU A 167 -12.57 -3.11 -8.74
N ARG A 168 -11.87 -2.14 -8.16
CA ARG A 168 -10.97 -1.23 -8.91
C ARG A 168 -9.64 -1.05 -8.17
N PRO A 169 -8.51 -1.47 -8.75
CA PRO A 169 -7.21 -1.28 -8.15
C PRO A 169 -6.69 0.13 -8.44
N TYR A 170 -6.04 0.74 -7.47
CA TYR A 170 -5.35 2.02 -7.59
C TYR A 170 -3.96 1.91 -6.97
N SER A 171 -2.99 2.57 -7.60
CA SER A 171 -1.62 2.65 -7.07
C SER A 171 -1.50 3.80 -6.08
N GLU A 172 -0.42 3.79 -5.29
CA GLU A 172 -0.04 4.93 -4.45
C GLU A 172 -0.04 6.28 -5.20
N LYS A 173 0.26 6.31 -6.51
CA LYS A 173 0.24 7.56 -7.30
C LYS A 173 -1.14 8.21 -7.36
N SER A 174 -2.21 7.41 -7.38
CA SER A 174 -3.59 7.89 -7.48
C SER A 174 -4.27 8.00 -6.12
N VAL A 175 -3.58 7.73 -5.01
CA VAL A 175 -4.19 7.58 -3.68
C VAL A 175 -3.41 8.35 -2.64
N THR A 176 -4.12 9.21 -1.91
CA THR A 176 -3.58 9.87 -0.73
C THR A 176 -4.32 9.37 0.51
N VAL A 177 -3.58 8.94 1.54
CA VAL A 177 -4.19 8.69 2.86
C VAL A 177 -4.56 10.04 3.45
N LYS A 178 -5.87 10.30 3.55
CA LYS A 178 -6.40 11.60 3.97
C LYS A 178 -6.33 11.74 5.49
N GLU A 179 -6.74 10.69 6.20
CA GLU A 179 -6.83 10.71 7.66
C GLU A 179 -6.45 9.35 8.25
N PHE A 180 -5.78 9.40 9.40
CA PHE A 180 -5.42 8.23 10.21
C PHE A 180 -6.31 8.18 11.46
N GLU A 181 -6.50 6.98 12.00
CA GLU A 181 -7.09 6.80 13.32
C GLU A 181 -6.11 7.29 14.40
N THR A 182 -6.61 8.10 15.32
CA THR A 182 -5.81 8.78 16.35
C THR A 182 -6.21 8.40 17.77
N ASP A 183 -7.29 7.65 17.96
CA ASP A 183 -7.70 7.15 19.27
C ASP A 183 -6.88 5.89 19.65
N PRO A 184 -6.03 5.93 20.70
CA PRO A 184 -5.27 4.77 21.15
C PRO A 184 -6.15 3.64 21.69
N GLY A 185 -7.40 3.92 22.05
CA GLY A 185 -8.38 2.91 22.45
C GLY A 185 -8.97 2.12 21.27
N ASN A 186 -8.77 2.60 20.04
CA ASN A 186 -9.25 1.93 18.83
C ASN A 186 -8.23 0.88 18.36
N PRO A 187 -8.65 -0.37 18.09
CA PRO A 187 -7.76 -1.39 17.51
C PRO A 187 -7.09 -0.97 16.19
N ARG A 188 -7.64 0.02 15.50
CA ARG A 188 -7.09 0.59 14.26
C ARG A 188 -6.18 1.80 14.49
N TYR A 189 -5.77 2.10 15.73
CA TYR A 189 -4.88 3.22 16.04
C TYR A 189 -3.65 3.25 15.10
N GLY A 190 -3.41 4.39 14.45
CA GLY A 190 -2.32 4.54 13.48
C GLY A 190 -2.60 4.01 12.06
N LEU A 191 -3.77 3.41 11.81
CA LEU A 191 -4.17 2.94 10.47
C LEU A 191 -5.01 3.98 9.72
N PRO A 192 -5.07 3.91 8.38
CA PRO A 192 -5.89 4.81 7.59
C PRO A 192 -7.39 4.67 7.90
N ARG A 193 -8.06 5.83 7.97
CA ARG A 193 -9.51 5.98 8.16
C ARG A 193 -10.21 6.42 6.88
N LEU A 194 -9.62 7.39 6.18
CA LEU A 194 -10.13 7.93 4.92
C LEU A 194 -9.00 8.01 3.89
N TYR A 195 -9.34 7.70 2.65
CA TYR A 195 -8.47 7.81 1.48
C TYR A 195 -9.08 8.82 0.51
N THR A 196 -8.25 9.61 -0.15
CA THR A 196 -8.64 10.39 -1.32
C THR A 196 -8.11 9.65 -2.55
N ILE A 197 -9.01 9.22 -3.42
CA ILE A 197 -8.68 8.50 -4.66
C ILE A 197 -8.93 9.43 -5.85
N ALA A 198 -7.89 9.64 -6.65
CA ALA A 198 -7.97 10.33 -7.94
C ALA A 198 -8.53 9.35 -8.98
N MET A 199 -9.80 9.53 -9.32
CA MET A 199 -10.51 8.75 -10.32
C MET A 199 -10.52 9.51 -11.64
N THR A 200 -10.25 8.81 -12.74
CA THR A 200 -10.38 9.37 -14.09
C THR A 200 -11.56 8.70 -14.76
N ASP A 201 -12.59 9.49 -15.06
CA ASP A 201 -13.75 9.02 -15.81
C ASP A 201 -13.74 9.63 -17.21
N LEU A 202 -14.04 8.80 -18.21
CA LEU A 202 -14.35 9.24 -19.56
C LEU A 202 -15.79 9.72 -19.59
N VAL A 203 -16.01 11.01 -19.86
CA VAL A 203 -17.36 11.58 -19.94
C VAL A 203 -17.66 11.98 -21.39
N GLY A 204 -18.71 11.37 -21.97
CA GLY A 204 -19.18 11.66 -23.33
C GLY A 204 -18.47 10.86 -24.44
N THR A 205 -18.99 10.96 -25.67
CA THR A 205 -18.42 10.35 -26.88
C THR A 205 -17.16 11.07 -27.40
N GLY A 206 -16.76 12.18 -26.79
CA GLY A 206 -15.56 12.93 -27.11
C GLY A 206 -14.62 13.00 -25.90
N ALA A 207 -13.65 12.08 -25.86
CA ALA A 207 -12.36 12.02 -25.13
C ALA A 207 -12.01 13.09 -24.06
N THR A 208 -12.97 13.55 -23.25
CA THR A 208 -12.72 14.51 -22.17
C THR A 208 -12.54 13.72 -20.88
N LEU A 209 -11.30 13.68 -20.40
CA LEU A 209 -10.96 13.05 -19.13
C LEU A 209 -11.35 14.00 -17.99
N ASN A 210 -12.32 13.59 -17.17
CA ASN A 210 -12.60 14.28 -15.92
C ASN A 210 -11.88 13.56 -14.79
N ALA A 211 -10.82 14.18 -14.26
CA ALA A 211 -10.20 13.76 -13.03
C ALA A 211 -11.05 14.26 -11.85
N ARG A 212 -11.50 13.34 -10.99
CA ARG A 212 -12.25 13.64 -9.77
C ARG A 212 -11.55 13.01 -8.59
N ASN A 213 -11.32 13.81 -7.55
CA ASN A 213 -10.87 13.30 -6.27
C ASN A 213 -12.10 12.91 -5.46
N GLN A 214 -12.13 11.65 -5.02
CA GLN A 214 -13.22 11.11 -4.24
C GLN A 214 -12.68 10.58 -2.93
N ASP A 215 -13.29 11.01 -1.83
CA ASP A 215 -12.97 10.49 -0.51
C ASP A 215 -13.71 9.18 -0.28
N VAL A 216 -12.99 8.21 0.27
CA VAL A 216 -13.45 6.83 0.45
C VAL A 216 -13.09 6.34 1.86
N HIS A 217 -14.07 5.79 2.56
CA HIS A 217 -13.91 5.16 3.86
C HIS A 217 -13.11 3.86 3.76
N TRP A 218 -12.26 3.59 4.75
CA TRP A 218 -11.41 2.40 4.78
C TRP A 218 -12.18 1.07 4.64
N SER A 219 -13.44 1.01 5.11
CA SER A 219 -14.28 -0.18 5.00
C SER A 219 -14.63 -0.58 3.56
N ARG A 220 -14.32 0.28 2.58
CA ARG A 220 -14.52 0.03 1.13
C ARG A 220 -13.21 -0.23 0.41
N VAL A 221 -12.11 -0.31 1.15
CA VAL A 221 -10.76 -0.34 0.59
C VAL A 221 -9.99 -1.48 1.22
N ILE A 222 -9.45 -2.36 0.39
CA ILE A 222 -8.40 -3.28 0.83
C ILE A 222 -7.07 -2.59 0.54
N HIS A 223 -6.37 -2.21 1.61
CA HIS A 223 -5.03 -1.66 1.54
C HIS A 223 -4.00 -2.79 1.52
N VAL A 224 -3.16 -2.82 0.50
CA VAL A 224 -2.14 -3.86 0.32
C VAL A 224 -0.78 -3.19 0.36
N ALA A 225 0.08 -3.63 1.28
CA ALA A 225 1.44 -3.14 1.41
C ALA A 225 2.36 -4.31 1.79
N GLU A 226 3.57 -4.31 1.23
CA GLU A 226 4.54 -5.41 1.40
C GLU A 226 5.80 -4.94 2.11
N GLY A 227 6.49 -5.87 2.80
CA GLY A 227 7.74 -5.53 3.49
C GLY A 227 7.55 -4.53 4.63
N LEU A 228 6.38 -4.58 5.28
CA LEU A 228 6.08 -3.83 6.50
C LEU A 228 7.05 -4.27 7.59
N LEU A 229 7.86 -3.34 8.08
CA LEU A 229 8.76 -3.56 9.21
C LEU A 229 8.18 -2.87 10.44
N GLU A 230 8.49 -1.59 10.61
CA GLU A 230 7.96 -0.76 11.72
C GLU A 230 6.72 0.05 11.30
N ASN A 231 6.42 0.08 10.00
CA ASN A 231 5.32 0.85 9.44
C ASN A 231 4.20 -0.11 9.01
N GLU A 232 2.99 0.10 9.52
CA GLU A 232 1.81 -0.73 9.25
C GLU A 232 1.04 -0.29 7.98
N VAL A 233 1.44 0.83 7.36
CA VAL A 233 0.71 1.45 6.24
C VAL A 233 1.56 1.53 4.98
N TYR A 234 2.83 1.88 5.13
CA TYR A 234 3.74 2.08 4.01
C TYR A 234 4.77 0.96 3.99
N GLY A 235 4.67 0.13 2.96
CA GLY A 235 5.62 -0.92 2.65
C GLY A 235 6.88 -0.43 1.94
N ARG A 236 7.65 -1.39 1.43
CA ARG A 236 8.89 -1.16 0.69
C ARG A 236 8.72 -1.52 -0.78
N PRO A 237 8.88 -0.56 -1.72
CA PRO A 237 8.86 -0.84 -3.15
C PRO A 237 9.88 -1.90 -3.53
N ARG A 238 9.50 -2.86 -4.39
CA ARG A 238 10.39 -3.96 -4.80
C ARG A 238 11.64 -3.46 -5.51
N LEU A 239 11.52 -2.35 -6.24
CA LEU A 239 12.62 -1.69 -6.95
C LEU A 239 13.58 -0.91 -6.04
N GLN A 240 13.21 -0.61 -4.80
CA GLN A 240 13.97 0.27 -3.91
C GLN A 240 15.43 -0.16 -3.73
N ARG A 241 15.68 -1.47 -3.62
CA ARG A 241 17.04 -2.01 -3.37
C ARG A 241 17.88 -2.18 -4.63
N VAL A 242 17.23 -2.34 -5.78
CA VAL A 242 17.89 -2.66 -7.06
C VAL A 242 18.00 -1.44 -7.98
N MET A 243 17.48 -0.28 -7.56
CA MET A 243 17.41 0.93 -8.38
C MET A 243 18.77 1.31 -8.99
N ASN A 244 19.83 1.36 -8.17
CA ASN A 244 21.17 1.71 -8.66
C ASN A 244 21.74 0.63 -9.59
N LEU A 245 21.44 -0.65 -9.32
CA LEU A 245 21.85 -1.76 -10.19
C LEU A 245 21.19 -1.67 -11.56
N LEU A 246 19.92 -1.29 -11.63
CA LEU A 246 19.23 -1.07 -12.90
C LEU A 246 19.88 0.09 -13.69
N ASP A 247 20.21 1.20 -13.01
CA ASP A 247 20.93 2.30 -13.64
C ASP A 247 22.34 1.86 -14.12
N ASP A 248 23.03 0.98 -13.38
CA ASP A 248 24.33 0.45 -13.78
C ASP A 248 24.26 -0.43 -15.02
N VAL A 249 23.26 -1.29 -15.12
CA VAL A 249 23.02 -2.10 -16.32
C VAL A 249 22.86 -1.18 -17.53
N LEU A 250 22.07 -0.10 -17.40
CA LEU A 250 21.90 0.87 -18.48
C LEU A 250 23.20 1.60 -18.85
N LYS A 251 24.01 1.99 -17.86
CA LYS A 251 25.30 2.66 -18.08
C LYS A 251 26.31 1.74 -18.76
N VAL A 252 26.39 0.48 -18.37
CA VAL A 252 27.29 -0.51 -18.98
C VAL A 252 26.88 -0.80 -20.42
N VAL A 253 25.58 -1.00 -20.67
CA VAL A 253 25.06 -1.24 -22.03
C VAL A 253 25.25 -0.02 -22.93
N GLY A 254 24.97 1.19 -22.43
CA GLY A 254 25.13 2.44 -23.18
C GLY A 254 26.58 2.83 -23.41
N GLY A 255 27.43 2.77 -22.38
CA GLY A 255 28.83 3.17 -22.45
C GLY A 255 29.68 2.27 -23.35
N SER A 256 29.28 1.02 -23.55
CA SER A 256 29.92 0.11 -24.52
C SER A 256 29.59 0.42 -25.98
N ALA A 257 28.51 1.18 -26.25
CA ALA A 257 28.07 1.54 -27.60
C ALA A 257 28.55 2.94 -28.04
N GLU A 258 29.08 3.74 -27.11
CA GLU A 258 29.62 5.09 -27.37
C GLU A 258 31.15 5.15 -27.47
N ALA A 259 31.85 4.03 -27.23
CA ALA A 259 33.31 3.90 -27.29
C ALA A 259 33.80 3.35 -28.63
#